data_AF-C2FXH7-F1
#
_entry.id   AF-C2FXH7-F1
#
_cell.length_a   1.000
_cell.length_b   1.000
_cell.length_c   1.000
_cell.angle_alpha   90.00
_cell.angle_beta   90.00
_cell.angle_gamma   90.00
#
_symmetry.space_group_name_H-M   'P 1'
#
loop_
_entity.id
_entity.type
_entity.pdbx_description
1 polymer ?
#
loop_
_entity_poly.entity_id
_entity_poly.type
_entity_poly.pdbx_seq_one_letter_code
_entity_poly.pdbx_strand_id
1 'polypeptide(L)'
;MNDFIEEYDFRYLDIKCDKVIAYIKKFERYSVRVIDNIDDQTFSEWKYRYYVAGKYILATTTLVNSFRYAKKQNLGIVLPYLGYYSLFTSARVLLLVNPKNEWKAGKLIKHNHAKIANLVCDEIERIDKTIGEKYKQIFARYKDYRELFSYNFALGGFGTVALESIFNEEELIENVSYILEVAQLQSCLFAQRYQAKFPTYHKLLIESFEKGITHQIGDISAFDEQDAFRIGKEFRKPSSLYPLSYAVSVGVLEDFAEGLMLVDQMVDGQFDPDADLDIIFSFD
;
A
#
# COMPACT_ATOMS: atom_id res chain seq x y z
N MET A 1 25.42 -4.62 -9.67
CA MET A 1 24.66 -4.44 -8.42
C MET A 1 23.51 -3.56 -8.84
N ASN A 2 22.31 -4.12 -8.96
CA ASN A 2 21.15 -3.41 -9.51
C ASN A 2 20.80 -2.27 -8.55
N ASP A 3 20.80 -1.04 -9.06
CA ASP A 3 20.30 0.09 -8.29
C ASP A 3 18.80 0.18 -8.52
N PHE A 4 18.04 -0.56 -7.70
CA PHE A 4 16.57 -0.59 -7.76
C PHE A 4 15.94 0.81 -7.66
N ILE A 5 16.67 1.80 -7.15
CA ILE A 5 16.20 3.19 -7.07
C ILE A 5 16.30 3.87 -8.44
N GLU A 6 17.32 3.54 -9.24
CA GLU A 6 17.48 4.06 -10.60
C GLU A 6 16.53 3.37 -11.60
N GLU A 7 16.10 2.14 -11.32
CA GLU A 7 15.20 1.35 -12.19
C GLU A 7 13.73 1.79 -12.08
N TYR A 8 13.29 2.34 -10.93
CA TYR A 8 11.89 2.70 -10.68
C TYR A 8 11.60 4.18 -11.03
N ASP A 9 10.48 4.44 -11.71
CA ASP A 9 10.02 5.79 -12.04
C ASP A 9 9.28 6.46 -10.87
N PHE A 10 9.99 7.28 -10.10
CA PHE A 10 9.40 8.09 -9.02
C PHE A 10 8.79 9.36 -9.59
N ARG A 11 7.46 9.42 -9.68
CA ARG A 11 6.70 10.52 -10.29
C ARG A 11 6.50 11.71 -9.34
N TYR A 12 6.35 11.45 -8.04
CA TYR A 12 5.98 12.46 -7.04
C TYR A 12 7.03 12.65 -5.94
N LEU A 13 7.90 11.68 -5.72
CA LEU A 13 9.02 11.72 -4.80
C LEU A 13 10.32 12.05 -5.54
N ASP A 14 10.81 13.27 -5.41
CA ASP A 14 12.11 13.65 -5.99
C ASP A 14 13.27 13.00 -5.22
N ILE A 15 13.75 11.84 -5.71
CA ILE A 15 14.86 11.09 -5.14
C ILE A 15 16.20 11.84 -5.16
N LYS A 16 16.32 12.90 -5.98
CA LYS A 16 17.54 13.73 -6.08
C LYS A 16 17.50 14.91 -5.11
N CYS A 17 16.38 15.17 -4.44
CA CYS A 17 16.26 16.22 -3.45
C CYS A 17 17.14 15.93 -2.21
N ASP A 18 17.84 16.96 -1.71
CA ASP A 18 18.72 16.87 -0.53
C ASP A 18 18.02 16.29 0.70
N LYS A 19 16.74 16.60 0.89
CA LYS A 19 15.94 16.08 2.00
C LYS A 19 15.73 14.57 1.89
N VAL A 20 15.45 14.07 0.68
CA VAL A 20 15.30 12.63 0.42
C VAL A 20 16.64 11.92 0.56
N ILE A 21 17.74 12.48 0.02
CA ILE A 21 19.08 11.94 0.19
C ILE A 21 19.48 11.85 1.68
N ALA A 22 19.18 12.89 2.47
CA ALA A 22 19.44 12.88 3.91
C ALA A 22 18.59 11.84 4.64
N TYR A 23 17.35 11.63 4.20
CA TYR A 23 16.47 10.59 4.69
C TYR A 23 17.01 9.18 4.37
N ILE A 24 17.45 8.92 3.13
CA ILE A 24 18.05 7.64 2.69
C ILE A 24 19.20 7.25 3.63
N LYS A 25 20.16 8.16 3.85
CA LYS A 25 21.32 7.93 4.76
C LYS A 25 20.91 7.63 6.21
N LYS A 26 19.77 8.16 6.67
CA LYS A 26 19.23 7.84 8.00
C LYS A 26 18.54 6.47 7.97
N PHE A 27 17.74 6.18 6.95
CA PHE A 27 17.02 4.93 6.79
C PHE A 27 17.96 3.73 6.73
N GLU A 28 19.04 3.81 5.95
CA GLU A 28 20.06 2.76 5.86
C GLU A 28 20.64 2.36 7.22
N ARG A 29 20.89 3.33 8.11
CA ARG A 29 21.39 3.05 9.47
C ARG A 29 20.38 2.26 10.31
N TYR A 30 19.09 2.46 10.08
CA TYR A 30 18.05 1.69 10.77
C TYR A 30 17.86 0.31 10.14
N SER A 31 17.85 0.23 8.81
CA SER A 31 17.67 -1.05 8.10
C SER A 31 18.82 -2.02 8.40
N VAL A 32 20.06 -1.53 8.58
CA VAL A 32 21.21 -2.34 9.01
C VAL A 32 20.90 -3.14 10.28
N ARG A 33 20.29 -2.53 11.31
CA ARG A 33 20.00 -3.23 12.57
C ARG A 33 19.01 -4.38 12.39
N VAL A 34 18.05 -4.22 11.48
CA VAL A 34 17.06 -5.25 11.18
C VAL A 34 17.67 -6.34 10.31
N ILE A 35 18.28 -5.94 9.19
CA ILE A 35 18.89 -6.85 8.22
C ILE A 35 20.01 -7.66 8.86
N ASP A 36 20.75 -7.09 9.82
CA ASP A 36 21.86 -7.79 10.43
C ASP A 36 21.46 -9.00 11.26
N ASN A 37 20.20 -9.04 11.71
CA ASN A 37 19.64 -10.08 12.56
C ASN A 37 18.56 -10.91 11.84
N ILE A 38 18.47 -10.85 10.50
CA ILE A 38 17.51 -11.67 9.76
C ILE A 38 17.90 -13.15 9.85
N ASP A 39 16.93 -13.95 10.26
CA ASP A 39 16.89 -15.40 10.20
C ASP A 39 15.73 -15.87 9.29
N ASP A 40 15.54 -17.18 9.16
CA ASP A 40 14.48 -17.74 8.31
C ASP A 40 13.06 -17.29 8.74
N GLN A 41 12.84 -17.08 10.04
CA GLN A 41 11.56 -16.59 10.55
C GLN A 41 11.34 -15.14 10.16
N THR A 42 12.30 -14.26 10.44
CA THR A 42 12.20 -12.82 10.14
C THR A 42 12.16 -12.59 8.63
N PHE A 43 12.91 -13.37 7.86
CA PHE A 43 12.84 -13.37 6.40
C PHE A 43 11.44 -13.73 5.90
N SER A 44 10.84 -14.79 6.46
CA SER A 44 9.48 -15.20 6.16
C SER A 44 8.48 -14.07 6.45
N GLU A 45 8.59 -13.42 7.60
CA GLU A 45 7.77 -12.25 7.95
C GLU A 45 7.91 -11.11 6.92
N TRP A 46 9.12 -10.78 6.48
CA TRP A 46 9.36 -9.75 5.47
C TRP A 46 8.77 -10.10 4.11
N LYS A 47 8.91 -11.35 3.65
CA LYS A 47 8.27 -11.81 2.42
C LYS A 47 6.75 -11.67 2.49
N TYR A 48 6.16 -12.02 3.63
CA TYR A 48 4.71 -11.89 3.81
C TYR A 48 4.26 -10.43 3.92
N ARG A 49 5.02 -9.56 4.60
CA ARG A 49 4.75 -8.12 4.60
C ARG A 49 4.70 -7.56 3.19
N TYR A 50 5.64 -7.95 2.33
CA TYR A 50 5.71 -7.45 0.94
C TYR A 50 4.57 -8.00 0.09
N TYR A 51 4.20 -9.27 0.29
CA TYR A 51 3.02 -9.85 -0.34
C TYR A 51 1.73 -9.08 0.04
N VAL A 52 1.50 -8.85 1.34
CA VAL A 52 0.35 -8.07 1.82
C VAL A 52 0.40 -6.62 1.35
N ALA A 53 1.59 -6.02 1.30
CA ALA A 53 1.79 -4.68 0.76
C ALA A 53 1.41 -4.61 -0.72
N GLY A 54 1.82 -5.59 -1.54
CA GLY A 54 1.41 -5.71 -2.94
C GLY A 54 -0.11 -5.76 -3.10
N LYS A 55 -0.79 -6.58 -2.30
CA LYS A 55 -2.26 -6.61 -2.28
C LYS A 55 -2.90 -5.28 -1.89
N TYR A 56 -2.29 -4.53 -0.96
CA TYR A 56 -2.77 -3.20 -0.62
C TYR A 56 -2.49 -2.15 -1.71
N ILE A 57 -1.43 -2.31 -2.50
CA ILE A 57 -1.23 -1.48 -3.71
C ILE A 57 -2.38 -1.74 -4.69
N LEU A 58 -2.65 -3.00 -5.03
CA LEU A 58 -3.76 -3.38 -5.91
C LEU A 58 -5.11 -2.86 -5.39
N ALA A 59 -5.40 -3.06 -4.11
CA ALA A 59 -6.61 -2.54 -3.48
C ALA A 59 -6.69 -1.01 -3.55
N THR A 60 -5.57 -0.30 -3.36
CA THR A 60 -5.54 1.16 -3.49
C THR A 60 -5.81 1.59 -4.94
N THR A 61 -5.21 0.92 -5.92
CA THR A 61 -5.45 1.14 -7.35
C THR A 61 -6.93 0.97 -7.69
N THR A 62 -7.55 -0.14 -7.27
CA THR A 62 -8.98 -0.39 -7.46
C THR A 62 -9.84 0.69 -6.79
N LEU A 63 -9.51 1.13 -5.57
CA LEU A 63 -10.26 2.19 -4.89
C LEU A 63 -10.16 3.53 -5.62
N VAL A 64 -9.00 3.86 -6.17
CA VAL A 64 -8.80 5.06 -7.01
C VAL A 64 -9.59 4.95 -8.30
N ASN A 65 -9.50 3.84 -9.03
CA ASN A 65 -10.27 3.66 -10.27
C ASN A 65 -11.79 3.62 -9.99
N SER A 66 -12.20 3.05 -8.86
CA SER A 66 -13.60 3.09 -8.40
C SER A 66 -14.04 4.53 -8.12
N PHE A 67 -13.17 5.36 -7.54
CA PHE A 67 -13.44 6.78 -7.33
C PHE A 67 -13.63 7.52 -8.66
N ARG A 68 -12.76 7.27 -9.64
CA ARG A 68 -12.85 7.84 -11.00
C ARG A 68 -14.13 7.43 -11.70
N TYR A 69 -14.45 6.13 -11.65
CA TYR A 69 -15.68 5.59 -12.20
C TYR A 69 -16.91 6.19 -11.52
N ALA A 70 -16.97 6.20 -10.19
CA ALA A 70 -18.07 6.79 -9.43
C ALA A 70 -18.26 8.27 -9.76
N LYS A 71 -17.17 9.04 -9.89
CA LYS A 71 -17.22 10.44 -10.30
C LYS A 71 -17.79 10.61 -11.71
N LYS A 72 -17.35 9.80 -12.67
CA LYS A 72 -17.88 9.77 -14.05
C LYS A 72 -19.36 9.40 -14.12
N GLN A 73 -19.81 8.51 -13.24
CA GLN A 73 -21.22 8.09 -13.11
C GLN A 73 -22.05 9.00 -12.20
N ASN A 74 -21.51 10.14 -11.74
CA ASN A 74 -22.19 11.08 -10.84
C ASN A 74 -22.66 10.44 -9.51
N LEU A 75 -21.90 9.49 -8.98
CA LEU A 75 -22.12 8.84 -7.68
C LEU A 75 -21.36 9.57 -6.57
N GLY A 76 -21.73 10.81 -6.29
CA GLY A 76 -21.02 11.67 -5.34
C GLY A 76 -20.96 11.14 -3.89
N ILE A 77 -21.98 10.38 -3.48
CA ILE A 77 -22.10 9.90 -2.08
C ILE A 77 -21.00 8.91 -1.69
N VAL A 78 -20.39 8.19 -2.65
CA VAL A 78 -19.34 7.20 -2.37
C VAL A 78 -17.93 7.79 -2.40
N LEU A 79 -17.75 8.98 -2.99
CA LEU A 79 -16.42 9.59 -3.17
C LEU A 79 -15.63 9.80 -1.86
N PRO A 80 -16.25 10.24 -0.74
CA PRO A 80 -15.52 10.37 0.53
C PRO A 80 -14.96 9.04 1.05
N TYR A 81 -15.71 7.95 0.85
CA TYR A 81 -15.30 6.63 1.30
C TYR A 81 -14.15 6.12 0.46
N LEU A 82 -14.29 6.17 -0.86
CA LEU A 82 -13.27 5.69 -1.79
C LEU A 82 -11.96 6.47 -1.60
N GLY A 83 -12.02 7.80 -1.58
CA GLY A 83 -10.83 8.64 -1.37
C GLY A 83 -10.15 8.41 0.00
N TYR A 84 -10.94 8.32 1.08
CA TYR A 84 -10.40 8.05 2.40
C TYR A 84 -9.73 6.67 2.48
N TYR A 85 -10.39 5.63 1.95
CA TYR A 85 -9.85 4.28 1.98
C TYR A 85 -8.66 4.10 1.02
N SER A 86 -8.57 4.84 -0.08
CA SER A 86 -7.35 4.86 -0.91
C SER A 86 -6.15 5.38 -0.10
N LEU A 87 -6.28 6.54 0.57
CA LEU A 87 -5.23 7.08 1.44
C LEU A 87 -4.86 6.14 2.59
N PHE A 88 -5.87 5.54 3.20
CA PHE A 88 -5.67 4.67 4.34
C PHE A 88 -5.03 3.32 3.95
N THR A 89 -5.36 2.80 2.78
CA THR A 89 -4.82 1.54 2.27
C THR A 89 -3.38 1.72 1.82
N SER A 90 -3.04 2.81 1.11
CA SER A 90 -1.64 3.15 0.79
C SER A 90 -0.80 3.42 2.03
N ALA A 91 -1.37 4.06 3.07
CA ALA A 91 -0.69 4.25 4.34
C ALA A 91 -0.24 2.94 4.99
N ARG A 92 -1.04 1.87 4.88
CA ARG A 92 -0.66 0.54 5.39
C ARG A 92 0.55 -0.03 4.66
N VAL A 93 0.67 0.20 3.35
CA VAL A 93 1.82 -0.24 2.54
C VAL A 93 3.11 0.33 3.14
N LEU A 94 3.15 1.65 3.38
CA LEU A 94 4.32 2.31 3.98
C LEU A 94 4.66 1.72 5.36
N LEU A 95 3.67 1.43 6.19
CA LEU A 95 3.93 0.85 7.50
C LEU A 95 4.48 -0.57 7.43
N LEU A 96 4.02 -1.38 6.49
CA LEU A 96 4.44 -2.77 6.31
C LEU A 96 5.92 -2.88 5.91
N VAL A 97 6.39 -1.96 5.06
CA VAL A 97 7.78 -1.96 4.57
C VAL A 97 8.77 -1.23 5.47
N ASN A 98 8.28 -0.46 6.44
CA ASN A 98 9.14 0.29 7.35
C ASN A 98 9.76 -0.62 8.43
N PRO A 99 11.10 -0.74 8.50
CA PRO A 99 11.80 -1.60 9.46
C PRO A 99 11.65 -1.17 10.91
N LYS A 100 11.18 0.07 11.18
CA LYS A 100 10.88 0.53 12.54
C LYS A 100 9.59 -0.07 13.11
N ASN A 101 8.73 -0.61 12.24
CA ASN A 101 7.49 -1.24 12.64
C ASN A 101 7.70 -2.74 12.83
N GLU A 102 7.57 -3.21 14.07
CA GLU A 102 7.60 -4.63 14.39
C GLU A 102 6.32 -5.33 13.91
N TRP A 103 6.45 -6.56 13.41
CA TRP A 103 5.34 -7.35 12.86
C TRP A 103 4.34 -7.72 13.96
N LYS A 104 4.88 -8.09 15.13
CA LYS A 104 4.13 -8.53 16.32
C LYS A 104 3.03 -9.53 15.96
N ALA A 105 3.36 -10.56 15.18
CA ALA A 105 2.44 -11.59 14.69
C ALA A 105 1.20 -11.00 13.98
N GLY A 106 1.42 -10.07 13.05
CA GLY A 106 0.36 -9.45 12.23
C GLY A 106 -0.43 -8.34 12.91
N LYS A 107 -0.11 -7.95 14.15
CA LYS A 107 -0.77 -6.82 14.84
C LYS A 107 -0.58 -5.48 14.12
N LEU A 108 0.46 -5.37 13.29
CA LEU A 108 0.70 -4.18 12.46
C LEU A 108 -0.48 -3.89 11.51
N ILE A 109 -1.09 -4.94 10.94
CA ILE A 109 -2.26 -4.84 10.04
C ILE A 109 -3.52 -4.37 10.79
N LYS A 110 -3.61 -4.71 12.07
CA LYS A 110 -4.78 -4.46 12.94
C LYS A 110 -4.77 -3.08 13.62
N HIS A 111 -3.85 -2.19 13.24
CA HIS A 111 -3.86 -0.83 13.79
C HIS A 111 -5.11 -0.07 13.39
N ASN A 112 -5.63 0.74 14.33
CA ASN A 112 -6.77 1.60 14.06
C ASN A 112 -6.36 2.76 13.13
N HIS A 113 -7.36 3.45 12.59
CA HIS A 113 -7.13 4.44 11.54
C HIS A 113 -6.28 5.62 12.00
N ALA A 114 -6.55 6.15 13.20
CA ALA A 114 -5.82 7.27 13.79
C ALA A 114 -4.33 6.93 14.00
N LYS A 115 -4.05 5.72 14.50
CA LYS A 115 -2.67 5.28 14.74
C LYS A 115 -1.87 5.17 13.44
N ILE A 116 -2.49 4.62 12.39
CA ILE A 116 -1.82 4.49 11.08
C ILE A 116 -1.52 5.87 10.49
N ALA A 117 -2.51 6.78 10.50
CA ALA A 117 -2.33 8.15 10.00
C ALA A 117 -1.16 8.85 10.71
N ASN A 118 -1.11 8.76 12.05
CA ASN A 118 -0.01 9.35 12.82
C ASN A 118 1.35 8.76 12.45
N LEU A 119 1.48 7.43 12.42
CA LEU A 119 2.75 6.77 12.09
C LEU A 119 3.24 7.09 10.68
N VAL A 120 2.33 7.19 9.71
CA VAL A 120 2.67 7.55 8.32
C VAL A 120 3.07 9.02 8.23
N CYS A 121 2.32 9.92 8.85
CA CYS A 121 2.69 11.35 8.87
C CYS A 121 4.05 11.56 9.54
N ASP A 122 4.33 10.88 10.64
CA ASP A 122 5.62 10.94 11.33
C ASP A 122 6.76 10.39 10.46
N GLU A 123 6.49 9.39 9.61
CA GLU A 123 7.50 8.89 8.67
C GLU A 123 7.76 9.89 7.54
N ILE A 124 6.71 10.48 6.96
CA ILE A 124 6.84 11.52 5.93
C ILE A 124 7.54 12.77 6.49
N GLU A 125 7.24 13.16 7.73
CA GLU A 125 7.88 14.30 8.42
C GLU A 125 9.40 14.12 8.55
N ARG A 126 9.90 12.87 8.59
CA ARG A 126 11.35 12.57 8.62
C ARG A 126 12.05 12.85 7.30
N ILE A 127 11.32 12.87 6.19
CA ILE A 127 11.78 13.33 4.88
C ILE A 127 11.72 14.86 4.88
N ASP A 128 10.51 15.40 5.07
CA ASP A 128 10.27 16.82 5.06
C ASP A 128 9.13 17.18 6.02
N LYS A 129 9.45 18.06 6.98
CA LYS A 129 8.49 18.50 7.99
C LYS A 129 7.24 19.15 7.38
N THR A 130 7.43 19.98 6.35
CA THR A 130 6.33 20.68 5.68
C THR A 130 5.39 19.69 4.99
N ILE A 131 5.95 18.64 4.36
CA ILE A 131 5.16 17.60 3.71
C ILE A 131 4.43 16.76 4.78
N GLY A 132 5.09 16.41 5.89
CA GLY A 132 4.45 15.72 7.00
C GLY A 132 3.24 16.48 7.56
N GLU A 133 3.36 17.80 7.72
CA GLU A 133 2.25 18.67 8.14
C GLU A 133 1.12 18.74 7.10
N LYS A 134 1.45 18.81 5.79
CA LYS A 134 0.47 18.70 4.68
C LYS A 134 -0.33 17.40 4.81
N TYR A 135 0.35 16.26 5.02
CA TYR A 135 -0.33 14.96 5.13
C TYR A 135 -1.20 14.85 6.38
N LYS A 136 -0.82 15.44 7.52
CA LYS A 136 -1.70 15.49 8.71
C LYS A 136 -3.03 16.18 8.37
N GLN A 137 -2.99 17.28 7.63
CA GLN A 137 -4.18 17.99 7.19
C GLN A 137 -5.00 17.19 6.18
N ILE A 138 -4.35 16.51 5.23
CA ILE A 138 -5.02 15.64 4.26
C ILE A 138 -5.77 14.50 4.96
N PHE A 139 -5.11 13.76 5.86
CA PHE A 139 -5.75 12.66 6.59
C PHE A 139 -6.95 13.15 7.43
N ALA A 140 -6.80 14.29 8.11
CA ALA A 140 -7.90 14.90 8.87
C ALA A 140 -9.07 15.25 7.94
N ARG A 141 -8.78 15.93 6.84
CA ARG A 141 -9.78 16.36 5.84
C ARG A 141 -10.58 15.17 5.27
N TYR A 142 -9.91 14.13 4.79
CA TYR A 142 -10.62 12.95 4.24
C TYR A 142 -11.41 12.19 5.31
N LYS A 143 -10.92 12.14 6.55
CA LYS A 143 -11.66 11.57 7.68
C LYS A 143 -12.95 12.36 7.92
N ASP A 144 -12.84 13.68 8.04
CA ASP A 144 -13.98 14.55 8.35
C ASP A 144 -15.04 14.47 7.24
N TYR A 145 -14.63 14.42 5.97
CA TYR A 145 -15.57 14.22 4.87
C TYR A 145 -16.25 12.86 4.89
N ARG A 146 -15.51 11.78 5.16
CA ARG A 146 -16.12 10.46 5.32
C ARG A 146 -17.18 10.49 6.43
N GLU A 147 -16.85 11.06 7.59
CA GLU A 147 -17.74 11.12 8.76
C GLU A 147 -18.98 12.00 8.52
N LEU A 148 -18.82 13.15 7.86
CA LEU A 148 -19.92 14.02 7.45
C LEU A 148 -20.96 13.26 6.61
N PHE A 149 -20.51 12.41 5.69
CA PHE A 149 -21.36 11.63 4.79
C PHE A 149 -21.68 10.20 5.26
N SER A 150 -21.22 9.82 6.46
CA SER A 150 -21.63 8.60 7.16
C SER A 150 -22.63 8.85 8.27
N TYR A 151 -22.55 10.01 8.93
CA TYR A 151 -23.30 10.26 10.16
C TYR A 151 -24.27 11.44 10.05
N ASN A 152 -23.92 12.48 9.29
CA ASN A 152 -24.71 13.71 9.26
C ASN A 152 -25.57 13.85 8.01
N PHE A 153 -25.18 13.21 6.89
CA PHE A 153 -25.91 13.22 5.61
C PHE A 153 -26.48 14.60 5.25
N ALA A 154 -25.61 15.61 5.24
CA ALA A 154 -26.04 17.01 5.08
C ALA A 154 -26.88 17.22 3.82
N LEU A 155 -28.09 17.80 3.96
CA LEU A 155 -29.05 18.02 2.87
C LEU A 155 -28.54 18.98 1.78
N GLY A 156 -27.59 19.86 2.11
CA GLY A 156 -26.90 20.71 1.13
C GLY A 156 -25.90 19.93 0.25
N GLY A 157 -25.75 18.63 0.50
CA GLY A 157 -24.69 17.82 -0.06
C GLY A 157 -23.34 18.45 0.23
N PHE A 158 -22.51 18.50 -0.79
CA PHE A 158 -21.21 19.14 -0.75
C PHE A 158 -21.25 20.60 -1.22
N GLY A 159 -22.34 21.06 -1.87
CA GLY A 159 -22.30 22.25 -2.72
C GLY A 159 -21.49 22.00 -4.02
N THR A 160 -21.94 22.54 -5.15
CA THR A 160 -21.35 22.29 -6.48
C THR A 160 -19.87 22.68 -6.58
N VAL A 161 -19.47 23.78 -5.92
CA VAL A 161 -18.08 24.26 -5.93
C VAL A 161 -17.19 23.48 -4.96
N ALA A 162 -17.75 22.91 -3.90
CA ALA A 162 -16.95 22.18 -2.93
C ALA A 162 -16.60 20.77 -3.42
N LEU A 163 -17.47 20.06 -4.17
CA LEU A 163 -17.18 18.71 -4.68
C LEU A 163 -15.88 18.60 -5.45
N GLU A 164 -15.65 19.46 -6.43
CA GLU A 164 -14.45 19.39 -7.27
C GLU A 164 -13.19 19.79 -6.50
N SER A 165 -13.31 20.75 -5.59
CA SER A 165 -12.19 21.17 -4.72
C SER A 165 -11.86 20.17 -3.61
N ILE A 166 -12.83 19.33 -3.21
CA ILE A 166 -12.70 18.37 -2.11
C ILE A 166 -12.31 16.99 -2.64
N PHE A 167 -12.92 16.57 -3.75
CA PHE A 167 -12.74 15.26 -4.41
C PHE A 167 -12.04 15.45 -5.75
N ASN A 168 -10.90 16.11 -5.67
CA ASN A 168 -9.99 16.24 -6.78
C ASN A 168 -9.31 14.87 -7.02
N GLU A 169 -9.46 14.38 -8.25
CA GLU A 169 -8.93 13.08 -8.67
C GLU A 169 -7.40 13.10 -8.75
N GLU A 170 -6.84 14.14 -9.35
CA GLU A 170 -5.39 14.33 -9.48
C GLU A 170 -4.73 14.47 -8.10
N GLU A 171 -5.35 15.22 -7.19
CA GLU A 171 -4.85 15.37 -5.82
C GLU A 171 -4.88 14.03 -5.07
N LEU A 172 -5.92 13.22 -5.26
CA LEU A 172 -5.98 11.88 -4.67
C LEU A 172 -4.85 11.00 -5.21
N ILE A 173 -4.67 10.97 -6.54
CA ILE A 173 -3.62 10.19 -7.21
C ILE A 173 -2.24 10.63 -6.73
N GLU A 174 -1.92 11.92 -6.74
CA GLU A 174 -0.67 12.47 -6.22
C GLU A 174 -0.43 12.00 -4.79
N ASN A 175 -1.42 12.18 -3.90
CA ASN A 175 -1.23 11.92 -2.49
C ASN A 175 -1.01 10.44 -2.17
N VAL A 176 -1.74 9.54 -2.83
CA VAL A 176 -1.54 8.09 -2.60
C VAL A 176 -0.26 7.60 -3.29
N SER A 177 0.05 8.10 -4.49
CA SER A 177 1.26 7.72 -5.22
C SER A 177 2.50 8.12 -4.44
N TYR A 178 2.54 9.33 -3.87
CA TYR A 178 3.66 9.77 -3.04
C TYR A 178 3.86 8.87 -1.80
N ILE A 179 2.79 8.44 -1.11
CA ILE A 179 2.90 7.48 0.00
C ILE A 179 3.51 6.15 -0.49
N LEU A 180 3.03 5.64 -1.62
CA LEU A 180 3.51 4.39 -2.20
C LEU A 180 4.95 4.50 -2.72
N GLU A 181 5.36 5.64 -3.24
CA GLU A 181 6.72 5.92 -3.68
C GLU A 181 7.70 5.99 -2.50
N VAL A 182 7.28 6.58 -1.37
CA VAL A 182 8.08 6.50 -0.13
C VAL A 182 8.22 5.04 0.32
N ALA A 183 7.15 4.24 0.21
CA ALA A 183 7.20 2.82 0.53
C ALA A 183 8.12 2.05 -0.44
N GLN A 184 8.05 2.34 -1.75
CA GLN A 184 8.92 1.75 -2.77
C GLN A 184 10.38 2.08 -2.47
N LEU A 185 10.71 3.35 -2.22
CA LEU A 185 12.07 3.76 -1.86
C LEU A 185 12.60 2.98 -0.64
N GLN A 186 11.80 2.88 0.42
CA GLN A 186 12.15 2.08 1.60
C GLN A 186 12.40 0.61 1.23
N SER A 187 11.56 0.03 0.37
CA SER A 187 11.68 -1.35 -0.08
C SER A 187 12.91 -1.60 -0.95
N CYS A 188 13.28 -0.65 -1.83
CA CYS A 188 14.50 -0.67 -2.64
C CYS A 188 15.74 -0.72 -1.75
N LEU A 189 15.83 0.21 -0.80
CA LEU A 189 16.94 0.28 0.15
C LEU A 189 17.07 -1.00 0.98
N PHE A 190 15.94 -1.56 1.41
CA PHE A 190 15.93 -2.79 2.18
C PHE A 190 16.38 -4.00 1.34
N ALA A 191 15.85 -4.14 0.12
CA ALA A 191 16.17 -5.22 -0.80
C ALA A 191 17.64 -5.20 -1.24
N GLN A 192 18.15 -4.03 -1.64
CA GLN A 192 19.54 -3.85 -2.05
C GLN A 192 20.51 -4.25 -0.94
N ARG A 193 20.23 -3.81 0.30
CA ARG A 193 21.06 -4.14 1.45
C ARG A 193 20.98 -5.62 1.82
N TYR A 194 19.77 -6.20 1.78
CA TYR A 194 19.57 -7.64 2.03
C TYR A 194 20.37 -8.47 1.03
N GLN A 195 20.27 -8.17 -0.27
CA GLN A 195 20.96 -8.90 -1.34
C GLN A 195 22.49 -8.75 -1.26
N ALA A 196 22.98 -7.59 -0.83
CA ALA A 196 24.43 -7.39 -0.61
C ALA A 196 24.97 -8.22 0.57
N LYS A 197 24.14 -8.50 1.59
CA LYS A 197 24.54 -9.24 2.79
C LYS A 197 24.36 -10.75 2.65
N PHE A 198 23.23 -11.18 2.08
CA PHE A 198 22.82 -12.58 2.01
C PHE A 198 22.85 -13.06 0.55
N PRO A 199 24.01 -13.54 0.06
CA PRO A 199 24.12 -14.10 -1.30
C PRO A 199 23.43 -15.45 -1.44
N THR A 200 23.07 -16.08 -0.32
CA THR A 200 22.32 -17.34 -0.25
C THR A 200 20.90 -17.10 0.21
N TYR A 201 19.97 -17.91 -0.29
CA TYR A 201 18.56 -17.79 0.05
C TYR A 201 18.26 -18.31 1.47
N HIS A 202 17.38 -17.61 2.16
CA HIS A 202 16.77 -18.06 3.41
C HIS A 202 15.63 -19.06 3.13
N LYS A 203 15.35 -19.92 4.11
CA LYS A 203 14.22 -20.84 4.02
C LYS A 203 12.92 -20.13 4.39
N LEU A 204 11.85 -20.41 3.66
CA LEU A 204 10.51 -19.94 3.99
C LEU A 204 9.81 -20.88 4.96
N LEU A 205 9.26 -20.31 6.03
CA LEU A 205 8.54 -20.99 7.09
C LEU A 205 7.03 -20.69 6.96
N ILE A 206 6.30 -21.59 6.30
CA ILE A 206 4.87 -21.44 5.94
C ILE A 206 3.98 -21.22 7.17
N GLU A 207 4.31 -21.85 8.30
CA GLU A 207 3.59 -21.72 9.59
C GLU A 207 3.49 -20.26 10.06
N SER A 208 4.37 -19.38 9.57
CA SER A 208 4.36 -17.94 9.89
C SER A 208 3.18 -17.19 9.26
N PHE A 209 2.46 -17.80 8.31
CA PHE A 209 1.47 -17.10 7.46
C PHE A 209 0.02 -17.53 7.68
N GLU A 210 -0.23 -18.68 8.33
CA GLU A 210 -1.58 -19.25 8.51
C GLU A 210 -2.57 -18.27 9.18
N LYS A 211 -2.07 -17.49 10.16
CA LYS A 211 -2.89 -16.47 10.85
C LYS A 211 -3.24 -15.27 9.97
N GLY A 212 -2.51 -15.07 8.88
CA GLY A 212 -2.70 -13.96 7.96
C GLY A 212 -3.69 -14.27 6.84
N ILE A 213 -3.87 -15.55 6.50
CA ILE A 213 -4.79 -16.07 5.48
C ILE A 213 -6.11 -16.60 6.07
N THR A 214 -6.26 -16.53 7.39
CA THR A 214 -7.51 -16.90 8.07
C THR A 214 -8.15 -15.65 8.66
N HIS A 215 -9.33 -15.29 8.18
CA HIS A 215 -10.09 -14.12 8.58
C HIS A 215 -11.21 -14.49 9.55
N GLN A 216 -11.37 -13.73 10.63
CA GLN A 216 -12.49 -13.88 11.55
C GLN A 216 -13.56 -12.85 11.17
N ILE A 217 -14.76 -13.32 10.82
CA ILE A 217 -15.93 -12.53 10.43
C ILE A 217 -17.05 -12.88 11.41
N GLY A 218 -17.18 -12.10 12.49
CA GLY A 218 -18.04 -12.48 13.61
C GLY A 218 -17.56 -13.80 14.21
N ASP A 219 -18.45 -14.79 14.28
CA ASP A 219 -18.15 -16.14 14.77
C ASP A 219 -17.63 -17.10 13.66
N ILE A 220 -17.50 -16.61 12.43
CA ILE A 220 -17.07 -17.41 11.28
C ILE A 220 -15.57 -17.23 11.05
N SER A 221 -14.86 -18.35 10.97
CA SER A 221 -13.48 -18.39 10.50
C SER A 221 -13.48 -18.70 9.00
N ALA A 222 -13.12 -17.72 8.18
CA ALA A 222 -12.99 -17.86 6.73
C ALA A 222 -11.52 -18.02 6.35
N PHE A 223 -11.17 -19.14 5.72
CA PHE A 223 -9.83 -19.38 5.18
C PHE A 223 -9.77 -18.90 3.73
N ASP A 224 -8.78 -18.08 3.40
CA ASP A 224 -8.55 -17.59 2.05
C ASP A 224 -7.69 -18.61 1.27
N GLU A 225 -8.37 -19.49 0.54
CA GLU A 225 -7.73 -20.54 -0.27
C GLU A 225 -6.86 -19.97 -1.38
N GLN A 226 -7.21 -18.79 -1.92
CA GLN A 226 -6.48 -18.16 -3.01
C GLN A 226 -5.16 -17.59 -2.51
N ASP A 227 -5.18 -16.89 -1.37
CA ASP A 227 -3.98 -16.47 -0.67
C ASP A 227 -3.08 -17.66 -0.32
N ALA A 228 -3.67 -18.73 0.24
CA ALA A 228 -2.93 -19.94 0.61
C ALA A 228 -2.23 -20.58 -0.60
N PHE A 229 -2.94 -20.68 -1.73
CA PHE A 229 -2.41 -21.20 -2.99
C PHE A 229 -1.28 -20.32 -3.53
N ARG A 230 -1.49 -18.99 -3.58
CA ARG A 230 -0.51 -18.03 -4.12
C ARG A 230 0.74 -17.96 -3.26
N ILE A 231 0.59 -17.85 -1.95
CA ILE A 231 1.71 -17.96 -1.01
C ILE A 231 2.40 -19.31 -1.22
N GLY A 232 1.65 -20.41 -1.24
CA GLY A 232 2.19 -21.73 -1.51
C GLY A 232 2.99 -21.81 -2.81
N LYS A 233 2.59 -21.14 -3.89
CA LYS A 233 3.25 -21.16 -5.20
C LYS A 233 4.46 -20.22 -5.28
N GLU A 234 4.31 -18.98 -4.84
CA GLU A 234 5.34 -17.94 -4.91
C GLU A 234 6.46 -18.18 -3.89
N PHE A 235 6.13 -18.76 -2.73
CA PHE A 235 7.06 -18.97 -1.62
C PHE A 235 7.80 -20.32 -1.70
N ARG A 236 7.48 -21.17 -2.69
CA ARG A 236 8.21 -22.44 -2.96
C ARG A 236 9.54 -22.24 -3.68
N LYS A 237 9.77 -21.09 -4.31
CA LYS A 237 11.03 -20.79 -5.01
C LYS A 237 12.07 -20.29 -4.00
N PRO A 238 13.35 -20.72 -4.07
CA PRO A 238 14.43 -20.04 -3.35
C PRO A 238 14.33 -18.55 -3.66
N SER A 239 14.11 -17.73 -2.64
CA SER A 239 13.70 -16.35 -2.85
C SER A 239 14.58 -15.39 -2.10
N SER A 240 14.81 -14.25 -2.74
CA SER A 240 15.38 -13.06 -2.12
C SER A 240 14.26 -12.10 -1.74
N LEU A 241 14.62 -11.02 -1.05
CA LEU A 241 13.80 -9.83 -0.95
C LEU A 241 14.07 -8.94 -2.17
N TYR A 242 12.99 -8.55 -2.84
CA TYR A 242 12.97 -7.61 -3.94
C TYR A 242 12.09 -6.42 -3.57
N PRO A 243 12.28 -5.24 -4.19
CA PRO A 243 11.41 -4.08 -3.98
C PRO A 243 9.92 -4.38 -4.23
N LEU A 244 9.03 -3.50 -3.77
CA LEU A 244 7.59 -3.66 -3.94
C LEU A 244 7.15 -3.71 -5.41
N SER A 245 7.86 -3.03 -6.32
CA SER A 245 7.61 -3.14 -7.77
C SER A 245 7.68 -4.56 -8.31
N TYR A 246 8.41 -5.46 -7.64
CA TYR A 246 8.51 -6.89 -7.97
C TYR A 246 7.64 -7.79 -7.08
N ALA A 247 6.86 -7.21 -6.15
CA ALA A 247 6.13 -7.99 -5.15
C ALA A 247 4.81 -8.59 -5.68
N VAL A 248 4.28 -8.07 -6.78
CA VAL A 248 3.04 -8.54 -7.41
C VAL A 248 3.37 -9.22 -8.73
N SER A 249 3.11 -10.52 -8.84
CA SER A 249 3.21 -11.22 -10.12
C SER A 249 1.97 -10.96 -10.98
N VAL A 250 2.10 -11.09 -12.31
CA VAL A 250 0.96 -10.99 -13.25
C VAL A 250 -0.21 -11.87 -12.80
N GLY A 251 0.07 -13.09 -12.34
CA GLY A 251 -0.98 -13.98 -11.88
C GLY A 251 -1.64 -13.58 -10.55
N VAL A 252 -1.00 -12.77 -9.69
CA VAL A 252 -1.65 -12.18 -8.51
C VAL A 252 -2.55 -11.02 -8.94
N LEU A 253 -2.13 -10.26 -9.95
CA LEU A 253 -2.92 -9.18 -10.51
C LEU A 253 -4.22 -9.70 -11.13
N GLU A 254 -4.14 -10.72 -11.99
CA GLU A 254 -5.30 -11.38 -12.62
C GLU A 254 -6.30 -11.89 -11.58
N ASP A 255 -5.83 -12.67 -10.60
CA ASP A 255 -6.69 -13.20 -9.53
C ASP A 255 -7.38 -12.11 -8.72
N PHE A 256 -6.68 -11.00 -8.46
CA PHE A 256 -7.22 -9.91 -7.68
C PHE A 256 -8.36 -9.22 -8.42
N ALA A 257 -8.20 -9.00 -9.73
CA ALA A 257 -9.24 -8.44 -10.58
C ALA A 257 -10.44 -9.39 -10.71
N GLU A 258 -10.18 -10.67 -10.99
CA GLU A 258 -11.22 -11.71 -11.07
C GLU A 258 -12.03 -11.82 -9.78
N GLY A 259 -11.37 -11.80 -8.62
CA GLY A 259 -12.01 -11.88 -7.30
C GLY A 259 -12.93 -10.69 -6.97
N LEU A 260 -12.82 -9.58 -7.71
CA LEU A 260 -13.66 -8.39 -7.55
C LEU A 260 -14.81 -8.32 -8.57
N MET A 261 -14.79 -9.16 -9.61
CA MET A 261 -15.84 -9.17 -10.62
C MET A 261 -17.12 -9.80 -10.07
N LEU A 262 -18.24 -9.10 -10.29
CA LEU A 262 -19.58 -9.59 -9.94
C LEU A 262 -20.31 -10.23 -11.13
N VAL A 263 -19.69 -10.22 -12.31
CA VAL A 263 -20.26 -10.69 -13.57
C VAL A 263 -19.23 -11.50 -14.33
N ASP A 264 -19.68 -12.55 -15.01
CA ASP A 264 -18.80 -13.41 -15.84
C ASP A 264 -18.42 -12.75 -17.17
N GLN A 265 -19.18 -11.73 -17.60
CA GLN A 265 -18.96 -11.00 -18.85
C GLN A 265 -19.16 -9.51 -18.63
N MET A 266 -18.11 -8.76 -18.96
CA MET A 266 -18.11 -7.30 -18.91
C MET A 266 -18.93 -6.72 -20.06
N VAL A 267 -19.71 -5.69 -19.77
CA VAL A 267 -20.51 -4.93 -20.72
C VAL A 267 -20.05 -3.48 -20.76
N ASP A 268 -20.19 -2.82 -21.91
CA ASP A 268 -19.79 -1.43 -22.10
C ASP A 268 -20.34 -0.50 -21.00
N GLY A 269 -19.44 0.28 -20.40
CA GLY A 269 -19.77 1.25 -19.36
C GLY A 269 -19.75 0.70 -17.92
N GLN A 270 -19.42 -0.58 -17.71
CA GLN A 270 -19.16 -1.14 -16.38
C GLN A 270 -17.77 -0.74 -15.84
N PHE A 271 -17.59 -0.90 -14.53
CA PHE A 271 -16.30 -0.69 -13.88
C PHE A 271 -15.35 -1.83 -14.21
N ASP A 272 -14.20 -1.49 -14.79
CA ASP A 272 -13.14 -2.44 -15.15
C ASP A 272 -12.04 -2.44 -14.07
N PRO A 273 -11.86 -3.54 -13.31
CA PRO A 273 -10.83 -3.65 -12.29
C PRO A 273 -9.40 -3.72 -12.88
N ASP A 274 -9.25 -4.05 -14.17
CA ASP A 274 -7.96 -4.15 -14.87
C ASP A 274 -7.54 -2.84 -15.55
N ALA A 275 -8.42 -1.83 -15.56
CA ALA A 275 -8.12 -0.54 -16.17
C ALA A 275 -7.07 0.24 -15.36
N ASP A 276 -6.15 0.92 -16.06
CA ASP A 276 -5.19 1.88 -15.51
C ASP A 276 -4.46 1.38 -14.24
N LEU A 277 -3.92 0.16 -14.28
CA LEU A 277 -3.27 -0.48 -13.12
C LEU A 277 -2.03 0.28 -12.63
N ASP A 278 -1.40 1.05 -13.51
CA ASP A 278 -0.21 1.88 -13.29
C ASP A 278 -0.51 3.31 -12.79
N ILE A 279 -1.80 3.64 -12.60
CA ILE A 279 -2.24 5.00 -12.27
C ILE A 279 -1.58 5.56 -11.02
N ILE A 280 -1.31 4.71 -10.01
CA ILE A 280 -0.72 5.14 -8.73
C ILE A 280 0.62 4.47 -8.40
N PHE A 281 0.96 3.39 -9.10
CA PHE A 281 2.14 2.59 -8.82
C PHE A 281 2.55 1.77 -10.05
N SER A 282 3.83 1.76 -10.40
CA SER A 282 4.34 0.99 -11.54
C SER A 282 4.83 -0.39 -11.06
N PHE A 283 4.34 -1.44 -11.70
CA PHE A 283 4.89 -2.79 -11.53
C PHE A 283 5.84 -3.07 -12.71
N ASP A 284 7.04 -3.55 -12.43
CA ASP A 284 8.10 -3.85 -13.40
C ASP A 284 8.31 -5.36 -13.60
#